data_AF-A0A218Y3A8-F1
#
_entry.id   AF-A0A218Y3A8-F1
#
_cell.length_a   1.000
_cell.length_b   1.000
_cell.length_c   1.000
_cell.angle_alpha   90.00
_cell.angle_beta   90.00
_cell.angle_gamma   90.00
#
_symmetry.space_group_name_H-M   'P 1'
#
loop_
_entity.id
_entity.type
_entity.pdbx_description
1 polymer ?
#
loop_
_entity_poly.entity_id
_entity_poly.type
_entity_poly.pdbx_seq_one_letter_code
_entity_poly.pdbx_strand_id
1 'polypeptide(L)'
;MTRCRYITDRLYNFNGTGKPDPDMDPDFRAKMSKLCPPRSKGQPDPLVDLTPGSYYNFSSLYYSQIQSRRAVLHLDNDLLRGNDTQQIVEEFARSDEGFEDFRRSFALSMSRMGSIGVLTGNQGEIRRNCRFTNAESP
;
A
#
# COMPACT_ATOMS: atom_id res chain seq x y z
N MET A 1 0.70 -1.57 7.64
CA MET A 1 2.10 -1.84 8.04
C MET A 1 2.77 -2.72 6.99
N THR A 2 4.10 -2.60 6.83
CA THR A 2 4.94 -3.47 6.00
C THR A 2 6.22 -3.82 6.73
N ARG A 3 6.95 -4.85 6.27
CA ARG A 3 8.23 -5.26 6.84
C ARG A 3 9.39 -4.54 6.17
N CYS A 4 10.43 -4.21 6.94
CA CYS A 4 11.60 -3.51 6.42
C CYS A 4 12.25 -4.21 5.21
N ARG A 5 12.26 -5.55 5.17
CA ARG A 5 12.80 -6.29 4.02
C ARG A 5 12.21 -5.91 2.66
N TYR A 6 10.98 -5.39 2.61
CA TYR A 6 10.33 -4.96 1.37
C TYR A 6 10.69 -3.54 0.93
N ILE A 7 11.36 -2.76 1.77
CA ILE A 7 11.75 -1.38 1.46
C ILE A 7 13.25 -1.14 1.59
N THR A 8 14.02 -2.12 2.07
CA THR A 8 15.47 -1.98 2.29
C THR A 8 16.21 -1.67 0.99
N ASP A 9 15.81 -2.30 -0.13
CA ASP A 9 16.36 -2.01 -1.46
C ASP A 9 16.24 -0.52 -1.79
N ARG A 10 15.02 0.01 -1.68
CA ARG A 10 14.68 1.41 -1.87
C ARG A 10 15.49 2.38 -1.00
N LEU A 11 15.85 1.98 0.23
CA LEU A 11 16.58 2.85 1.15
C LEU A 11 18.09 2.90 0.90
N TYR A 12 18.68 1.88 0.26
CA TYR A 12 20.15 1.72 0.24
C TYR A 12 20.75 1.36 -1.12
N ASN A 13 20.10 0.52 -1.93
CA ASN A 13 20.65 -0.01 -3.17
C ASN A 13 19.55 -0.18 -4.23
N PHE A 14 18.82 0.90 -4.47
CA PHE A 14 17.63 0.88 -5.30
C PHE A 14 17.99 0.43 -6.71
N ASN A 15 17.35 -0.64 -7.19
CA ASN A 15 17.61 -1.26 -8.49
C ASN A 15 19.10 -1.57 -8.76
N GLY A 16 19.87 -1.91 -7.72
CA GLY A 16 21.28 -2.27 -7.86
C GLY A 16 22.23 -1.10 -8.18
N THR A 17 21.78 0.15 -8.03
CA THR A 17 22.57 1.35 -8.34
C THR A 17 23.65 1.69 -7.31
N GLY A 18 23.67 1.01 -6.18
CA GLY A 18 24.48 1.34 -5.01
C GLY A 18 24.02 2.59 -4.27
N LYS A 19 22.84 3.14 -4.63
CA LYS A 19 22.29 4.38 -4.07
C LYS A 19 20.83 4.19 -3.65
N PRO A 20 20.31 5.01 -2.73
CA PRO A 20 18.88 5.01 -2.41
C PRO A 20 18.02 5.45 -3.60
N ASP A 21 16.72 5.17 -3.52
CA ASP A 21 15.72 5.63 -4.47
C ASP A 21 15.75 7.16 -4.58
N PRO A 22 16.04 7.71 -5.79
CA PRO A 22 16.10 9.15 -6.00
C PRO A 22 14.72 9.81 -5.94
N ASP A 23 13.64 9.05 -6.14
CA ASP A 23 12.26 9.54 -6.12
C ASP A 23 11.67 9.62 -4.71
N MET A 24 12.42 9.25 -3.67
CA MET A 24 12.00 9.32 -2.27
C MET A 24 12.46 10.61 -1.60
N ASP A 25 11.56 11.28 -0.88
CA ASP A 25 11.88 12.47 -0.08
C ASP A 25 13.08 12.21 0.87
N PRO A 26 14.16 13.01 0.83
CA PRO A 26 15.38 12.74 1.60
C PRO A 26 15.18 12.68 3.12
N ASP A 27 14.32 13.55 3.66
CA ASP A 27 14.03 13.60 5.09
C ASP A 27 13.24 12.36 5.53
N PHE A 28 12.24 12.00 4.74
CA PHE A 28 11.48 10.78 4.94
C PHE A 28 12.35 9.53 4.82
N ARG A 29 13.25 9.47 3.82
CA ARG A 29 14.24 8.41 3.69
C ARG A 29 15.13 8.31 4.93
N ALA A 30 15.61 9.43 5.47
CA ALA A 30 16.42 9.44 6.68
C ALA A 30 15.65 8.89 7.89
N LYS A 31 14.36 9.25 8.02
CA LYS A 31 13.47 8.69 9.04
C LYS A 31 13.28 7.18 8.86
N MET A 32 12.98 6.73 7.65
CA MET A 32 12.77 5.31 7.35
C MET A 32 14.06 4.49 7.53
N SER A 33 15.22 5.04 7.20
CA SER A 33 16.53 4.40 7.40
C SER A 33 16.85 4.15 8.87
N LYS A 34 16.37 4.99 9.79
CA LYS A 34 16.50 4.76 11.24
C LYS A 34 15.62 3.60 11.71
N LEU A 35 14.44 3.44 11.10
CA LEU A 35 13.49 2.35 11.43
C LEU A 35 13.89 1.02 10.78
N CYS A 36 14.53 1.09 9.61
CA CYS A 36 14.91 -0.04 8.78
C CYS A 36 16.40 0.02 8.40
N PRO A 37 17.33 -0.19 9.35
CA PRO A 37 18.77 -0.18 9.06
C PRO A 37 19.16 -1.30 8.08
N PRO A 38 20.33 -1.20 7.40
CA PRO A 38 20.85 -2.28 6.56
C PRO A 38 20.98 -3.56 7.37
N ARG A 39 20.42 -4.65 6.84
CA ARG A 39 20.32 -5.90 7.58
C ARG A 39 21.61 -6.69 7.54
N SER A 40 21.98 -7.24 8.68
CA SER A 40 22.91 -8.37 8.80
C SER A 40 22.15 -9.69 8.99
N LYS A 41 22.77 -10.82 8.64
CA LYS A 41 22.19 -12.15 8.88
C LYS A 41 21.83 -12.31 10.36
N GLY A 42 20.61 -12.80 10.64
CA GLY A 42 20.13 -13.04 12.00
C GLY A 42 19.47 -11.85 12.70
N GLN A 43 19.42 -10.66 12.08
CA GLN A 43 18.71 -9.52 12.66
C GLN A 43 17.18 -9.62 12.51
N PRO A 44 16.39 -9.04 13.45
CA PRO A 44 14.94 -8.96 13.36
C PRO A 44 14.43 -8.25 12.09
N ASP A 45 13.20 -8.55 11.67
CA ASP A 45 12.50 -7.87 10.57
C ASP A 45 11.36 -6.99 11.10
N PRO A 46 11.66 -5.74 11.53
CA PRO A 46 10.65 -4.89 12.14
C PRO A 46 9.58 -4.47 11.15
N LEU A 47 8.41 -4.14 11.71
CA LEU A 47 7.29 -3.56 10.98
C LEU A 47 7.40 -2.04 11.01
N VAL A 48 7.03 -1.42 9.90
CA VAL A 48 6.84 0.01 9.75
C VAL A 48 5.43 0.30 9.27
N ASP A 49 4.87 1.43 9.68
CA ASP A 49 3.56 1.86 9.18
C ASP A 49 3.66 2.25 7.71
N LEU A 50 2.64 1.94 6.90
CA LEU A 50 2.54 2.34 5.50
C LEU A 50 2.19 3.82 5.35
N THR A 51 1.45 4.37 6.31
CA THR A 51 1.06 5.79 6.33
C THR A 51 1.42 6.42 7.68
N PRO A 52 2.72 6.64 7.97
CA PRO A 52 3.17 7.17 9.25
C PRO A 52 2.45 8.48 9.61
N GLY A 53 1.75 8.50 10.74
CA GLY A 53 0.97 9.65 11.20
C GLY A 53 -0.55 9.50 11.05
N SER A 54 -1.04 8.46 10.35
CA SER A 54 -2.47 8.11 10.28
C SER A 54 -2.72 6.72 10.85
N TYR A 55 -2.34 6.54 12.13
CA TYR A 55 -2.47 5.25 12.80
C TYR A 55 -3.95 4.87 12.90
N TYR A 56 -4.32 3.75 12.27
CA TYR A 56 -5.67 3.18 12.26
C TYR A 56 -6.78 4.06 11.65
N ASN A 57 -6.41 5.13 10.94
CA ASN A 57 -7.36 6.04 10.32
C ASN A 57 -7.36 5.91 8.80
N PHE A 58 -8.53 5.67 8.21
CA PHE A 58 -8.73 5.79 6.78
C PHE A 58 -8.86 7.28 6.43
N SER A 59 -7.89 7.83 5.71
CA SER A 59 -7.79 9.28 5.45
C SER A 59 -7.09 9.57 4.11
N SER A 60 -7.20 10.80 3.63
CA SER A 60 -6.45 11.30 2.46
C SER A 60 -4.94 11.40 2.69
N LEU A 61 -4.44 11.16 3.92
CA LEU A 61 -3.00 11.21 4.23
C LEU A 61 -2.19 10.25 3.34
N TYR A 62 -2.77 9.12 2.93
CA TYR A 62 -2.09 8.20 2.01
C TYR A 62 -1.68 8.91 0.70
N TYR A 63 -2.63 9.59 0.03
CA TYR A 63 -2.37 10.28 -1.22
C TYR A 63 -1.52 11.54 -1.05
N SER A 64 -1.69 12.30 0.04
CA SER A 64 -0.85 13.48 0.28
C SER A 64 0.61 13.12 0.59
N GLN A 65 0.86 11.95 1.22
CA GLN A 65 2.21 11.42 1.37
C GLN A 65 2.80 10.98 0.03
N ILE A 66 2.03 10.33 -0.85
CA ILE A 66 2.49 9.99 -2.20
C ILE A 66 2.86 11.26 -2.97
N GLN A 67 1.99 12.28 -2.97
CA GLN A 67 2.25 13.57 -3.62
C GLN A 67 3.53 14.23 -3.10
N SER A 68 3.84 14.05 -1.82
CA SER A 68 5.07 14.53 -1.18
C SER A 68 6.27 13.61 -1.37
N ARG A 69 6.16 12.54 -2.17
CA ARG A 69 7.20 11.49 -2.36
C ARG A 69 7.60 10.77 -1.08
N ARG A 70 6.68 10.69 -0.13
CA ARG A 70 6.80 10.10 1.21
C ARG A 70 6.01 8.80 1.38
N ALA A 71 5.63 8.15 0.29
CA ALA A 71 5.08 6.80 0.40
C ALA A 71 6.15 5.81 0.85
N VAL A 72 5.77 4.74 1.54
CA VAL A 72 6.71 3.76 2.10
C VAL A 72 7.16 2.74 1.05
N LEU A 73 6.22 2.23 0.24
CA LEU A 73 6.54 1.32 -0.85
C LEU A 73 6.89 2.12 -2.11
N HIS A 74 7.84 1.61 -2.90
CA HIS A 74 8.20 2.24 -4.17
C HIS A 74 6.99 2.31 -5.13
N LEU A 75 6.22 1.22 -5.22
CA LEU A 75 5.02 1.12 -6.05
C LEU A 75 3.98 2.21 -5.75
N ASP A 76 3.88 2.68 -4.50
CA ASP A 76 2.96 3.76 -4.16
C ASP A 76 3.42 5.10 -4.78
N ASN A 77 4.72 5.37 -4.81
CA ASN A 77 5.27 6.54 -5.50
C ASN A 77 5.12 6.43 -7.03
N ASP A 78 5.07 5.22 -7.59
CA ASP A 78 4.86 5.01 -9.02
C ASP A 78 3.50 5.51 -9.51
N LEU A 79 2.53 5.72 -8.61
CA LEU A 79 1.26 6.38 -8.95
C LEU A 79 1.47 7.80 -9.53
N LEU A 80 2.59 8.46 -9.24
CA LEU A 80 2.95 9.76 -9.83
C LEU A 80 3.54 9.67 -11.24
N ARG A 81 3.82 8.46 -11.78
CA ARG A 81 4.48 8.30 -13.07
C ARG A 81 3.52 8.34 -14.26
N GLY A 82 2.27 7.96 -14.06
CA GLY A 82 1.22 8.02 -15.10
C GLY A 82 0.43 9.32 -14.99
N ASN A 83 0.10 9.94 -16.13
CA ASN A 83 -0.68 11.18 -16.15
C ASN A 83 -2.04 11.02 -15.43
N ASP A 84 -2.78 9.95 -15.76
CA ASP A 84 -4.10 9.71 -15.17
C ASP A 84 -4.01 9.38 -13.68
N THR A 85 -3.05 8.54 -13.28
CA THR A 85 -2.86 8.16 -11.88
C THR A 85 -2.36 9.34 -11.04
N GLN A 86 -1.51 10.21 -11.61
CA GLN A 86 -1.05 11.42 -10.95
C GLN A 86 -2.22 12.37 -10.69
N GLN A 87 -3.11 12.59 -11.66
CA GLN A 87 -4.30 13.43 -11.47
C GLN A 87 -5.19 12.89 -10.36
N ILE A 88 -5.39 11.58 -10.30
CA ILE A 88 -6.15 10.93 -9.22
C ILE A 88 -5.47 11.15 -7.85
N VAL A 89 -4.15 11.02 -7.77
CA VAL A 89 -3.39 11.32 -6.54
C VAL A 89 -3.60 12.76 -6.12
N GLU A 90 -3.50 13.72 -7.06
CA GLU A 90 -3.68 15.14 -6.79
C GLU A 90 -5.10 15.49 -6.34
N GLU A 91 -6.13 14.82 -6.89
CA GLU A 91 -7.52 14.97 -6.49
C GLU A 91 -7.73 14.43 -5.06
N PHE A 92 -7.34 13.17 -4.82
CA PHE A 92 -7.57 12.49 -3.55
C PHE A 92 -6.70 13.00 -2.40
N ALA A 93 -5.60 13.71 -2.71
CA ALA A 93 -4.75 14.37 -1.72
C ALA A 93 -5.35 15.70 -1.20
N ARG A 94 -6.36 16.27 -1.88
CA ARG A 94 -7.06 17.47 -1.38
C ARG A 94 -7.80 17.14 -0.09
N SER A 95 -7.95 18.13 0.79
CA SER A 95 -8.46 17.94 2.16
C SER A 95 -9.87 17.34 2.21
N ASP A 96 -10.91 18.16 2.34
CA ASP A 96 -12.26 17.63 2.63
C ASP A 96 -12.92 17.10 1.35
N GLU A 97 -12.92 17.88 0.26
CA GLU A 97 -13.51 17.46 -1.01
C GLU A 97 -12.79 16.22 -1.60
N GLY A 98 -11.46 16.23 -1.63
CA GLY A 98 -10.67 15.11 -2.14
C GLY A 98 -10.85 13.83 -1.33
N PHE A 99 -11.02 13.94 -0.01
CA PHE A 99 -11.32 12.78 0.81
C PHE A 99 -12.72 12.21 0.55
N GLU A 100 -13.72 13.05 0.28
CA GLU A 100 -15.04 12.58 -0.14
C GLU A 100 -14.98 11.79 -1.45
N ASP A 101 -14.27 12.30 -2.46
CA ASP A 101 -14.11 11.66 -3.77
C ASP A 101 -13.30 10.38 -3.68
N PHE A 102 -12.25 10.36 -2.86
CA PHE A 102 -11.50 9.15 -2.54
C PHE A 102 -12.43 8.08 -1.95
N ARG A 103 -13.23 8.41 -0.93
CA ARG A 103 -14.13 7.43 -0.28
C ARG A 103 -15.16 6.87 -1.24
N ARG A 104 -15.75 7.70 -2.11
CA ARG A 104 -16.71 7.25 -3.14
C ARG A 104 -16.04 6.29 -4.12
N SER A 105 -14.88 6.67 -4.64
CA SER A 105 -14.11 5.86 -5.59
C SER A 105 -13.62 4.55 -4.96
N PHE A 106 -13.21 4.59 -3.69
CA PHE A 106 -12.82 3.42 -2.93
C PHE A 106 -14.00 2.44 -2.75
N ALA A 107 -15.17 2.93 -2.34
CA ALA A 107 -16.37 2.11 -2.18
C ALA A 107 -16.77 1.43 -3.50
N LEU A 108 -16.76 2.18 -4.61
CA LEU A 108 -17.04 1.64 -5.94
C LEU A 108 -16.01 0.59 -6.37
N SER A 109 -14.72 0.86 -6.14
CA SER A 109 -13.63 -0.06 -6.48
C SER A 109 -13.70 -1.35 -5.68
N MET A 110 -14.01 -1.27 -4.39
CA MET A 110 -14.19 -2.45 -3.53
C MET A 110 -15.42 -3.26 -3.93
N SER A 111 -16.51 -2.62 -4.34
CA SER A 111 -17.70 -3.30 -4.88
C SER A 111 -17.38 -4.07 -6.18
N ARG A 112 -16.64 -3.43 -7.11
CA ARG A 112 -16.18 -4.08 -8.35
C ARG A 112 -15.19 -5.22 -8.08
N MET A 113 -14.27 -5.04 -7.15
CA MET A 113 -13.32 -6.09 -6.77
C MET A 113 -14.04 -7.30 -6.15
N GLY A 114 -15.06 -7.05 -5.34
CA GLY A 114 -15.88 -8.10 -4.71
C GLY A 114 -16.75 -8.90 -5.68
N SER A 115 -16.94 -8.43 -6.93
CA SER A 115 -17.72 -9.15 -7.94
C SER A 115 -16.86 -9.99 -8.90
N ILE A 116 -15.53 -9.98 -8.76
CA ILE A 116 -14.64 -10.73 -9.64
C ILE A 116 -14.76 -12.23 -9.37
N GLY A 117 -15.15 -13.01 -10.39
CA GLY A 117 -15.09 -14.47 -10.37
C GLY A 117 -15.97 -15.13 -9.30
N VAL A 118 -17.04 -14.47 -8.86
CA VAL A 118 -17.91 -14.99 -7.79
C VAL A 118 -18.69 -16.22 -8.24
N LEU A 119 -18.81 -17.20 -7.34
CA LEU A 119 -19.68 -18.36 -7.53
C LEU A 119 -21.11 -17.97 -7.15
N THR A 120 -22.08 -18.25 -8.03
CA THR A 120 -23.48 -17.85 -7.84
C THR A 120 -24.44 -19.01 -8.07
N GLY A 121 -25.68 -18.88 -7.58
CA GLY A 121 -26.70 -19.93 -7.69
C GLY A 121 -26.24 -21.21 -6.98
N ASN A 122 -26.16 -22.30 -7.75
CA ASN A 122 -25.74 -23.62 -7.25
C ASN A 122 -24.24 -23.90 -7.46
N GLN A 123 -23.44 -22.89 -7.80
CA GLN A 123 -21.99 -23.03 -7.95
C GLN A 123 -21.30 -22.97 -6.57
N GLY A 124 -20.40 -23.92 -6.29
CA GLY A 124 -19.69 -23.99 -5.02
C GLY A 124 -20.57 -24.44 -3.86
N GLU A 125 -20.29 -23.93 -2.66
CA GLU A 125 -21.02 -24.29 -1.44
C GLU A 125 -20.97 -23.18 -0.38
N ILE A 126 -21.90 -23.25 0.58
CA ILE A 126 -21.81 -22.46 1.81
C ILE A 126 -21.02 -23.28 2.84
N ARG A 127 -19.76 -22.88 3.08
CA ARG A 127 -18.88 -23.57 4.02
C ARG A 127 -19.34 -23.39 5.47
N ARG A 128 -19.40 -24.49 6.22
CA ARG A 128 -19.65 -24.46 7.68
C ARG A 128 -18.41 -24.02 8.47
N ASN A 129 -17.23 -24.22 7.88
CA ASN A 129 -15.95 -23.79 8.43
C ASN A 129 -15.07 -23.29 7.28
N CYS A 130 -14.64 -22.01 7.30
CA CYS A 130 -13.89 -21.42 6.18
C CYS A 130 -12.56 -22.14 5.87
N ARG A 131 -12.02 -22.91 6.82
CA ARG A 131 -10.74 -23.63 6.68
C ARG A 131 -10.81 -24.91 5.85
N PHE A 132 -12.01 -25.51 5.70
CA PHE A 132 -12.19 -26.79 5.02
C PHE A 132 -13.43 -26.76 4.12
N THR A 133 -13.44 -27.60 3.09
CA THR A 133 -14.67 -27.90 2.34
C THR A 133 -15.60 -28.77 3.19
N ASN A 134 -16.90 -28.77 2.89
CA ASN A 134 -17.80 -29.71 3.55
C ASN A 134 -17.50 -31.16 3.10
N ALA A 135 -17.90 -32.15 3.89
CA ALA A 135 -17.60 -33.56 3.58
C ALA A 135 -18.38 -34.12 2.38
N GLU A 136 -19.49 -33.49 2.03
CA GLU A 136 -20.39 -33.90 0.94
C GLU A 136 -20.24 -33.00 -0.30
N SER A 137 -19.25 -32.10 -0.31
CA SER A 137 -18.89 -31.34 -1.50
C SER A 137 -18.24 -32.31 -2.49
N PRO A 138 -18.75 -32.44 -3.73
CA PRO A 138 -18.09 -33.23 -4.78
C PRO A 138 -16.69 -32.71 -5.11
#